data_AF-A0A3D2W8S1-F1
#
_entry.id   AF-A0A3D2W8S1-F1
#
_cell.length_a   1.000
_cell.length_b   1.000
_cell.length_c   1.000
_cell.angle_alpha   90.00
_cell.angle_beta   90.00
_cell.angle_gamma   90.00
#
_symmetry.space_group_name_H-M   'P 1'
#
loop_
_entity.id
_entity.type
_entity.pdbx_description
1 polymer ?
#
loop_
_entity_poly.entity_id
_entity_poly.type
_entity_poly.pdbx_seq_one_letter_code
_entity_poly.pdbx_strand_id
1 'polypeptide(L)'
;GLSDDEIDRMVKEAEAHKAEDDKRRQDIETKNRAEGFINQIDETLNSDNPNVTPEQKAEVKKLRDELQAAIDANDMDGLKTKLDALEKAANDMAQQMYQNQGAQSAGGFAGGADSSASGNNSYNNDDVVDADFSEKK
;
A
#
# COMPACT_ATOMS: atom_id res chain seq x y z
N GLY A 1 34.13 36.00 11.50
CA GLY A 1 33.42 34.72 11.68
C GLY A 1 32.05 35.04 12.22
N LEU A 2 31.06 34.23 11.88
CA LEU A 2 29.71 34.33 12.47
C LEU A 2 29.82 34.22 14.00
N SER A 3 28.94 34.92 14.72
CA SER A 3 28.83 34.74 16.17
C SER A 3 28.21 33.38 16.51
N ASP A 4 28.42 32.89 17.72
CA ASP A 4 27.81 31.63 18.19
C ASP A 4 26.27 31.70 18.09
N ASP A 5 25.67 32.87 18.34
CA ASP A 5 24.23 33.11 18.18
C ASP A 5 23.75 33.03 16.71
N GLU A 6 24.58 33.47 15.76
CA GLU A 6 24.28 33.33 14.32
C GLU A 6 24.43 31.88 13.85
N ILE A 7 25.42 31.15 14.39
CA ILE A 7 25.61 29.72 14.12
C ILE A 7 24.40 28.92 14.61
N ASP A 8 23.95 29.15 15.85
CA ASP A 8 22.79 28.45 16.42
C ASP A 8 21.49 28.74 15.67
N ARG A 9 21.30 29.97 15.17
CA ARG A 9 20.17 30.30 14.28
C ARG A 9 20.26 29.54 12.97
N MET A 10 21.43 29.55 12.32
CA MET A 10 21.62 28.84 11.05
C MET A 10 21.38 27.33 11.18
N VAL A 11 21.80 26.71 12.29
CA VAL A 11 21.54 25.28 12.55
C VAL A 11 20.05 25.00 12.70
N LYS A 12 19.32 25.79 13.51
CA LYS A 12 17.88 25.60 13.69
C LYS A 12 17.08 25.83 12.42
N GLU A 13 17.44 26.83 11.63
CA GLU A 13 16.82 27.08 10.32
C GLU A 13 17.07 25.90 9.38
N ALA A 14 18.31 25.39 9.32
CA ALA A 14 18.63 24.22 8.50
C ALA A 14 17.86 22.95 8.94
N GLU A 15 17.73 22.72 10.25
CA GLU A 15 16.96 21.58 10.78
C GLU A 15 15.46 21.71 10.47
N ALA A 16 14.89 22.91 10.60
CA ALA A 16 13.48 23.16 10.28
C ALA A 16 13.19 22.94 8.79
N HIS A 17 14.07 23.42 7.90
CA HIS A 17 13.95 23.19 6.47
C HIS A 17 14.05 21.71 6.11
N LYS A 18 15.00 20.98 6.71
CA LYS A 18 15.12 19.53 6.53
C LYS A 18 13.85 18.80 6.96
N ALA A 19 13.28 19.14 8.12
CA ALA A 19 12.06 18.51 8.60
C ALA A 19 10.84 18.78 7.70
N GLU A 20 10.73 19.99 7.15
CA GLU A 20 9.67 20.34 6.19
C GLU A 20 9.82 19.55 4.87
N ASP A 21 11.04 19.43 4.35
CA ASP A 21 11.32 18.68 3.13
C ASP A 21 11.08 17.18 3.32
N ASP A 22 11.50 16.61 4.45
CA ASP A 22 11.26 15.21 4.79
C ASP A 22 9.75 14.93 4.89
N LYS A 23 8.97 15.84 5.50
CA LYS A 23 7.52 15.72 5.58
C LYS A 23 6.86 15.76 4.20
N ARG A 24 7.23 16.74 3.35
CA ARG A 24 6.70 16.84 1.98
C ARG A 24 7.01 15.58 1.17
N ARG A 25 8.20 15.02 1.33
CA ARG A 25 8.58 13.77 0.68
C ARG A 25 7.69 12.62 1.12
N GLN A 26 7.49 12.45 2.43
CA GLN A 26 6.60 11.39 2.96
C GLN A 26 5.17 11.54 2.46
N ASP A 27 4.67 12.78 2.35
CA ASP A 27 3.33 13.05 1.87
C ASP A 27 3.18 12.63 0.40
N ILE A 28 4.16 12.96 -0.44
CA ILE A 28 4.19 12.54 -1.86
C ILE A 28 4.28 11.02 -1.98
N GLU A 29 5.17 10.37 -1.22
CA GLU A 29 5.32 8.91 -1.22
C GLU A 29 4.01 8.21 -0.82
N THR A 30 3.30 8.76 0.18
CA THR A 30 2.01 8.23 0.62
C THR A 30 0.95 8.37 -0.47
N LYS A 31 0.89 9.51 -1.15
CA LYS A 31 -0.05 9.71 -2.28
C LYS A 31 0.23 8.75 -3.42
N ASN A 32 1.48 8.64 -3.84
CA ASN A 32 1.85 7.72 -4.92
C ASN A 32 1.49 6.27 -4.59
N ARG A 33 1.69 5.86 -3.32
CA ARG A 33 1.25 4.54 -2.85
C ARG A 33 -0.27 4.38 -2.94
N ALA A 34 -1.02 5.38 -2.49
CA ALA A 34 -2.48 5.35 -2.54
C ALA A 34 -3.01 5.28 -3.98
N GLU A 35 -2.47 6.08 -4.90
CA GLU A 35 -2.82 6.04 -6.32
C GLU A 35 -2.49 4.69 -6.96
N GLY A 36 -1.30 4.15 -6.69
CA GLY A 36 -0.91 2.82 -7.15
C GLY A 36 -1.86 1.73 -6.66
N PHE A 37 -2.26 1.83 -5.39
CA PHE A 37 -3.17 0.86 -4.78
C PHE A 37 -4.60 0.96 -5.32
N ILE A 38 -5.10 2.18 -5.59
CA ILE A 38 -6.38 2.39 -6.27
C ILE A 38 -6.41 1.67 -7.63
N ASN A 39 -5.35 1.78 -8.42
CA ASN A 39 -5.28 1.11 -9.73
C ASN A 39 -5.34 -0.42 -9.59
N GLN A 40 -4.60 -0.99 -8.63
CA GLN A 40 -4.61 -2.44 -8.36
C GLN A 40 -6.01 -2.93 -7.92
N ILE A 41 -6.70 -2.13 -7.11
CA ILE A 41 -8.07 -2.41 -6.68
C ILE A 41 -9.04 -2.36 -7.86
N ASP A 42 -8.92 -1.36 -8.74
CA ASP A 42 -9.76 -1.28 -9.93
C ASP A 42 -9.60 -2.50 -10.84
N GLU A 43 -8.37 -2.96 -11.07
CA GLU A 43 -8.09 -4.17 -11.84
C GLU A 43 -8.76 -5.40 -11.22
N THR A 44 -8.71 -5.51 -9.89
CA THR A 44 -9.33 -6.64 -9.19
C THR A 44 -10.86 -6.55 -9.19
N LEU A 45 -11.43 -5.36 -9.04
CA LEU A 45 -12.88 -5.16 -9.11
C LEU A 45 -13.42 -5.43 -10.51
N ASN A 46 -12.64 -5.11 -11.55
CA ASN A 46 -12.94 -5.41 -12.94
C ASN A 46 -12.74 -6.89 -13.29
N SER A 47 -12.03 -7.64 -12.45
CA SER A 47 -11.85 -9.08 -12.61
C SER A 47 -13.10 -9.82 -12.12
N ASP A 48 -13.62 -10.71 -12.97
CA ASP A 48 -14.72 -11.58 -12.60
C ASP A 48 -14.23 -12.68 -11.66
N ASN A 49 -14.38 -12.45 -10.34
CA ASN A 49 -14.16 -13.47 -9.32
C ASN A 49 -15.50 -13.88 -8.68
N PRO A 50 -15.98 -15.12 -8.93
CA PRO A 50 -17.25 -15.61 -8.39
C PRO A 50 -17.22 -15.87 -6.87
N ASN A 51 -16.03 -15.90 -6.26
CA ASN A 51 -15.87 -16.12 -4.81
C ASN A 51 -15.93 -14.83 -3.98
N VAL A 52 -15.87 -13.66 -4.63
CA VAL A 52 -15.99 -12.37 -3.95
C VAL A 52 -17.45 -11.94 -3.93
N THR A 53 -17.99 -11.64 -2.74
CA THR A 53 -19.39 -11.27 -2.63
C THR A 53 -19.65 -9.84 -3.16
N PRO A 54 -20.88 -9.54 -3.62
CA PRO A 54 -21.26 -8.19 -4.02
C PRO A 54 -21.03 -7.15 -2.91
N GLU A 55 -21.25 -7.53 -1.65
CA GLU A 55 -21.03 -6.66 -0.48
C GLU A 55 -19.55 -6.30 -0.33
N GLN A 56 -18.64 -7.28 -0.46
CA GLN A 56 -17.19 -7.04 -0.41
C GLN A 56 -16.72 -6.15 -1.56
N LYS A 57 -17.22 -6.39 -2.78
CA LYS A 57 -16.93 -5.51 -3.92
C LYS A 57 -17.40 -4.09 -3.66
N ALA A 58 -18.60 -3.92 -3.10
CA ALA A 58 -19.16 -2.61 -2.78
C ALA A 58 -18.36 -1.90 -1.67
N GLU A 59 -17.93 -2.61 -0.64
CA GLU A 59 -17.11 -2.07 0.45
C GLU A 59 -15.74 -1.60 -0.05
N VAL A 60 -15.02 -2.43 -0.79
CA VAL A 60 -13.72 -2.07 -1.37
C VAL A 60 -13.85 -0.92 -2.36
N LYS A 61 -14.88 -0.93 -3.22
CA LYS A 61 -15.14 0.19 -4.13
C LYS A 61 -15.39 1.49 -3.37
N LYS A 62 -16.19 1.45 -2.30
CA LYS A 62 -16.47 2.63 -1.47
C LYS A 62 -15.18 3.17 -0.84
N LEU A 63 -14.36 2.32 -0.22
CA LEU A 63 -13.10 2.72 0.39
C LEU A 63 -12.10 3.28 -0.64
N ARG A 64 -12.07 2.70 -1.84
CA ARG A 64 -11.30 3.22 -2.99
C ARG A 64 -11.76 4.62 -3.40
N ASP A 65 -13.06 4.84 -3.51
CA ASP A 65 -13.63 6.15 -3.87
C ASP A 65 -13.35 7.20 -2.76
N GLU A 66 -13.44 6.81 -1.49
CA GLU A 66 -13.09 7.67 -0.35
C GLU A 66 -11.58 7.99 -0.29
N LEU A 67 -10.72 7.02 -0.63
CA LEU A 67 -9.27 7.20 -0.70
C LEU A 67 -8.91 8.20 -1.81
N GLN A 68 -9.50 8.05 -3.00
CA GLN A 68 -9.34 9.01 -4.10
C GLN A 68 -9.74 10.42 -3.67
N ALA A 69 -10.90 10.57 -3.00
CA ALA A 69 -11.35 11.87 -2.51
C ALA A 69 -10.38 12.50 -1.50
N ALA A 70 -9.70 11.69 -0.67
CA ALA A 70 -8.68 12.18 0.25
C ALA A 70 -7.40 12.66 -0.47
N ILE A 71 -7.01 11.99 -1.57
CA ILE A 71 -5.91 12.43 -2.44
C ILE A 71 -6.25 13.80 -3.03
N ASP A 72 -7.44 13.92 -3.63
CA ASP A 72 -7.91 15.14 -4.30
C ASP A 72 -8.06 16.32 -3.32
N ALA A 73 -8.51 16.04 -2.09
CA ALA A 73 -8.63 17.03 -1.02
C ALA A 73 -7.30 17.37 -0.33
N ASN A 74 -6.21 16.67 -0.68
CA ASN A 74 -4.90 16.79 -0.01
C ASN A 74 -4.97 16.55 1.52
N ASP A 75 -5.89 15.68 1.95
CA ASP A 75 -6.13 15.32 3.34
C ASP A 75 -5.20 14.18 3.74
N MET A 76 -3.97 14.52 4.15
CA MET A 76 -2.93 13.53 4.46
C MET A 76 -3.27 12.62 5.65
N ASP A 77 -3.99 13.15 6.64
CA ASP A 77 -4.39 12.37 7.82
C ASP A 77 -5.50 11.38 7.42
N GLY A 78 -6.50 11.85 6.68
CA GLY A 78 -7.55 10.99 6.16
C GLY A 78 -7.07 10.01 5.09
N LEU A 79 -6.03 10.36 4.31
CA LEU A 79 -5.42 9.50 3.30
C LEU A 79 -4.83 8.26 3.95
N LYS A 80 -4.03 8.42 5.02
CA LYS A 80 -3.39 7.29 5.72
C LYS A 80 -4.43 6.34 6.31
N THR A 81 -5.42 6.88 7.02
CA THR A 81 -6.48 6.05 7.62
C THR A 81 -7.29 5.28 6.57
N LYS A 82 -7.62 5.93 5.44
CA LYS A 82 -8.38 5.27 4.36
C LYS A 82 -7.53 4.26 3.60
N LEU A 83 -6.24 4.52 3.45
CA LEU A 83 -5.30 3.59 2.82
C LEU A 83 -5.22 2.31 3.63
N ASP A 84 -5.00 2.41 4.95
CA ASP A 84 -4.98 1.25 5.85
C ASP A 84 -6.31 0.47 5.83
N ALA A 85 -7.43 1.18 5.80
CA ALA A 85 -8.75 0.56 5.74
C ALA A 85 -8.98 -0.18 4.41
N LEU A 86 -8.58 0.42 3.28
CA LEU A 86 -8.66 -0.20 1.97
C LEU A 86 -7.73 -1.41 1.88
N GLU A 87 -6.51 -1.32 2.40
CA GLU A 87 -5.54 -2.43 2.45
C GLU A 87 -6.12 -3.62 3.22
N LYS A 88 -6.76 -3.38 4.36
CA LYS A 88 -7.41 -4.43 5.13
C LYS A 88 -8.56 -5.08 4.35
N ALA A 89 -9.47 -4.28 3.79
CA ALA A 89 -10.60 -4.80 3.03
C ALA A 89 -10.16 -5.57 1.77
N ALA A 90 -9.11 -5.11 1.10
CA ALA A 90 -8.50 -5.78 -0.03
C ALA A 90 -7.87 -7.12 0.34
N ASN A 91 -7.17 -7.19 1.49
CA ASN A 91 -6.62 -8.44 1.99
C ASN A 91 -7.70 -9.46 2.36
N ASP A 92 -8.78 -9.01 3.01
CA ASP A 92 -9.93 -9.86 3.34
C ASP A 92 -10.59 -10.41 2.05
N MET A 93 -10.74 -9.55 1.03
CA MET A 93 -11.20 -9.96 -0.30
C MET A 93 -10.25 -10.98 -0.94
N ALA A 94 -8.93 -10.73 -0.90
CA ALA A 94 -7.91 -11.62 -1.45
C ALA A 94 -7.97 -13.01 -0.81
N GLN A 95 -8.12 -13.09 0.51
CA GLN A 95 -8.23 -14.35 1.22
C GLN A 95 -9.42 -15.18 0.73
N GLN A 96 -10.56 -14.54 0.44
CA GLN A 96 -11.73 -15.23 -0.13
C GLN A 96 -11.50 -15.67 -1.59
N MET A 97 -10.74 -14.91 -2.37
CA MET A 97 -10.34 -15.30 -3.72
C MET A 97 -9.46 -16.57 -3.70
N TYR A 98 -8.55 -16.68 -2.72
CA TYR A 98 -7.60 -17.80 -2.59
C TYR A 98 -8.19 -19.06 -1.95
N GLN A 99 -9.14 -18.93 -1.01
CA GLN A 99 -9.71 -20.09 -0.28
C GLN A 99 -10.42 -21.12 -1.18
N ASN A 100 -10.78 -20.78 -2.42
CA ASN A 100 -11.42 -21.68 -3.38
C ASN A 100 -10.59 -22.01 -4.64
N GLN A 101 -9.37 -21.48 -4.78
CA GLN A 101 -8.44 -21.86 -5.84
C GLN A 101 -7.18 -22.45 -5.21
N GLY A 102 -7.05 -23.77 -5.23
CA GLY A 102 -5.77 -24.40 -4.93
C GLY A 102 -4.65 -23.76 -5.75
N ALA A 103 -3.71 -23.11 -5.06
CA ALA A 103 -2.34 -22.80 -5.48
C ALA A 103 -2.07 -22.27 -6.90
N GLN A 104 -3.01 -21.56 -7.56
CA GLN A 104 -2.75 -21.11 -8.93
C GLN A 104 -3.32 -19.72 -9.24
N SER A 105 -2.76 -18.70 -8.61
CA SER A 105 -2.34 -17.44 -9.26
C SER A 105 -1.81 -16.48 -8.19
N ALA A 106 -0.49 -16.36 -8.11
CA ALA A 106 0.17 -15.34 -7.30
C ALA A 106 -0.04 -13.96 -7.95
N GLY A 107 -1.15 -13.32 -7.58
CA GLY A 107 -1.52 -11.94 -7.91
C GLY A 107 -2.23 -11.35 -6.69
N GLY A 108 -1.62 -11.53 -5.52
CA GLY A 108 -2.16 -11.03 -4.26
C GLY A 108 -1.83 -9.56 -4.07
N PHE A 109 -2.71 -8.85 -3.37
CA PHE A 109 -2.55 -7.49 -2.85
C PHE A 109 -1.43 -7.35 -1.80
N ALA A 110 -0.39 -8.17 -1.89
CA ALA A 110 0.82 -7.98 -1.11
C ALA A 110 1.49 -6.71 -1.63
N GLY A 111 1.47 -5.66 -0.80
CA GLY A 111 1.91 -4.31 -1.11
C GLY A 111 3.19 -4.30 -1.95
N GLY A 112 3.06 -3.83 -3.18
CA GLY A 112 4.16 -3.52 -4.07
C GLY A 112 4.91 -2.28 -3.58
N ALA A 113 5.62 -2.43 -2.47
CA ALA A 113 6.81 -1.64 -2.19
C ALA A 113 8.01 -2.42 -2.74
N ASP A 114 8.41 -2.05 -3.96
CA ASP A 114 9.73 -2.22 -4.58
C ASP A 114 9.61 -2.71 -6.02
N SER A 115 9.76 -1.78 -6.95
CA SER A 115 10.10 -2.07 -8.34
C SER A 115 10.90 -0.89 -8.89
N SER A 116 12.00 -0.56 -8.21
CA SER A 116 13.07 0.25 -8.79
C SER A 116 14.44 -0.14 -8.22
N ALA A 117 15.01 -1.27 -8.65
CA ALA A 117 16.46 -1.40 -8.80
C ALA A 117 16.85 -2.64 -9.61
N SER A 118 17.44 -2.38 -10.77
CA SER A 118 18.34 -3.30 -11.47
C SER A 118 19.41 -3.86 -10.54
N GLY A 119 19.55 -5.19 -10.47
CA GLY A 119 20.60 -5.85 -9.68
C GLY A 119 20.64 -7.37 -9.84
N ASN A 120 21.23 -7.83 -10.93
CA ASN A 120 21.55 -9.23 -11.22
C ASN A 120 22.39 -9.91 -10.10
N ASN A 121 21.87 -10.95 -9.43
CA ASN A 121 22.69 -12.09 -9.02
C ASN A 121 21.84 -13.34 -8.67
N SER A 122 22.06 -14.43 -9.40
CA SER A 122 21.55 -15.77 -9.14
C SER A 122 22.01 -16.33 -7.80
N TYR A 123 21.11 -16.92 -7.01
CA TYR A 123 21.33 -18.20 -6.31
C TYR A 123 20.00 -18.94 -6.06
N ASN A 124 19.92 -20.09 -6.71
CA ASN A 124 19.06 -21.27 -6.54
C ASN A 124 18.13 -21.39 -5.31
N ASN A 125 16.86 -21.67 -5.63
CA ASN A 125 16.06 -22.84 -5.19
C ASN A 125 15.89 -23.08 -3.68
N ASP A 126 14.69 -22.88 -3.14
CA ASP A 126 13.82 -24.01 -2.79
C ASP A 126 12.39 -23.57 -2.50
N ASP A 127 11.48 -24.37 -3.02
CA ASP A 127 10.03 -24.28 -3.02
C ASP A 127 9.51 -25.14 -1.85
N VAL A 128 8.93 -24.52 -0.82
CA VAL A 128 8.08 -25.26 0.12
C VAL A 128 7.07 -24.30 0.77
N VAL A 129 5.86 -24.33 0.22
CA VAL A 129 4.64 -23.87 0.86
C VAL A 129 4.10 -25.04 1.68
N ASP A 130 4.30 -25.02 3.01
CA ASP A 130 3.66 -25.98 3.91
C ASP A 130 2.16 -25.65 4.03
N ALA A 131 1.40 -26.23 3.11
CA ALA A 131 -0.06 -26.27 3.14
C ALA A 131 -0.52 -27.41 4.07
N ASP A 132 -0.66 -27.14 5.36
CA ASP A 132 -1.33 -28.08 6.27
C ASP A 132 -2.84 -27.76 6.35
N PHE A 133 -3.56 -28.32 5.37
CA PHE A 133 -5.01 -28.39 5.29
C PHE A 133 -5.47 -29.55 6.20
N SER A 134 -6.02 -29.25 7.38
CA SER A 134 -6.72 -30.26 8.20
C SER A 134 -8.23 -30.04 8.15
N GLU A 135 -8.85 -30.79 7.24
CA GLU A 135 -10.30 -30.89 7.08
C GLU A 135 -10.91 -31.88 8.11
N LYS A 136 -12.09 -31.50 8.57
CA LYS A 136 -13.11 -32.19 9.39
C LYS A 136 -13.04 -33.72 9.57
N LYS A 137 -13.37 -34.13 10.80
CA LYS A 137 -14.51 -35.02 11.08
C LYS A 137 -15.36 -34.47 12.22
#